data_AF-A0A954CR83-F1
#
_entry.id   AF-A0A954CR83-F1
#
_cell.length_a   1.000
_cell.length_b   1.000
_cell.length_c   1.000
_cell.angle_alpha   90.00
_cell.angle_beta   90.00
_cell.angle_gamma   90.00
#
_symmetry.space_group_name_H-M   'P 1'
#
loop_
_entity.id
_entity.type
_entity.pdbx_description
1 polymer ?
#
loop_
_entity_poly.entity_id
_entity_poly.type
_entity_poly.pdbx_seq_one_letter_code
_entity_poly.pdbx_strand_id
1 'polypeptide(L)'
;STTALSDIQGVAGNEQLREILDQHDDLKKHLKQWAALAKLKQDRLPDWELVSALAQHGANLENLKEIHEELEQVRAKRLLLADQNPLSHLRTHVASALRQALKQAVDKYDGTYKEQLQRLEGSADWGELKPEQQKALLSRVGLRPPEKQSTGSDQDLLNALNNCGLDQWNTRTQALSQQASNALLEASRLLEPEVQSVHLSSGTLKDEKEVKAWLKDKEAELLAKVKKGPIVIQ
;
A
#
# COMPACT_ATOMS: atom_id res chain seq x y z
N SER A 1 -28.23 -30.89 14.66
CA SER A 1 -29.56 -30.27 14.68
C SER A 1 -29.92 -29.94 16.12
N THR A 2 -30.70 -28.89 16.38
CA THR A 2 -31.24 -28.56 17.72
C THR A 2 -32.70 -28.95 17.89
N THR A 3 -33.31 -29.63 16.90
CA THR A 3 -34.73 -30.03 16.89
C THR A 3 -35.14 -30.75 18.16
N ALA A 4 -34.34 -31.72 18.62
CA ALA A 4 -34.55 -32.44 19.88
C ALA A 4 -34.71 -31.52 21.10
N LEU A 5 -33.96 -30.42 21.17
CA LEU A 5 -34.11 -29.44 22.26
C LEU A 5 -35.41 -28.64 22.12
N SER A 6 -35.81 -28.32 20.90
CA SER A 6 -37.08 -27.63 20.63
C SER A 6 -38.28 -28.50 20.95
N ASP A 7 -38.20 -29.80 20.68
CA ASP A 7 -39.25 -30.77 21.00
C ASP A 7 -39.42 -30.92 22.52
N ILE A 8 -38.31 -31.02 23.27
CA ILE A 8 -38.32 -31.02 24.75
C ILE A 8 -38.87 -29.71 25.31
N GLN A 9 -38.60 -28.57 24.68
CA GLN A 9 -39.14 -27.26 25.09
C GLN A 9 -40.64 -27.11 24.81
N GLY A 10 -41.19 -27.90 23.87
CA GLY A 10 -42.60 -27.85 23.48
C GLY A 10 -43.55 -28.56 24.45
N VAL A 11 -43.03 -29.42 25.33
CA VAL A 11 -43.79 -30.14 26.38
C VAL A 11 -43.51 -29.55 27.76
N ALA A 12 -44.44 -29.70 28.70
CA ALA A 12 -44.34 -29.12 30.05
C ALA A 12 -44.62 -30.13 31.16
N GLY A 13 -44.06 -29.90 32.36
CA GLY A 13 -44.30 -30.73 33.54
C GLY A 13 -43.65 -32.12 33.43
N ASN A 14 -44.36 -33.16 33.88
CA ASN A 14 -43.82 -34.53 33.94
C ASN A 14 -43.47 -35.12 32.57
N GLU A 15 -44.16 -34.69 31.52
CA GLU A 15 -43.91 -35.13 30.15
C GLU A 15 -42.55 -34.63 29.64
N GLN A 16 -42.17 -33.40 30.00
CA GLN A 16 -40.85 -32.85 29.71
C GLN A 16 -39.73 -33.59 30.44
N LEU A 17 -39.94 -33.93 31.72
CA LEU A 17 -38.95 -34.71 32.49
C LEU A 17 -38.74 -36.11 31.89
N ARG A 18 -39.81 -36.72 31.36
CA ARG A 18 -39.74 -38.01 30.70
C ARG A 18 -38.98 -37.92 29.38
N GLU A 19 -39.26 -36.92 28.54
CA GLU A 19 -38.55 -36.72 27.27
C GLU A 19 -37.04 -36.44 27.49
N ILE A 20 -36.70 -35.66 28.53
CA ILE A 20 -35.29 -35.45 28.92
C ILE A 20 -34.62 -36.76 29.33
N LEU A 21 -35.32 -37.61 30.08
CA LEU A 21 -34.80 -38.90 30.51
C LEU A 21 -34.62 -39.86 29.32
N ASP A 22 -35.59 -39.90 28.41
CA ASP A 22 -35.59 -40.75 27.23
C ASP A 22 -34.44 -40.36 26.26
N GLN A 23 -34.12 -39.06 26.17
CA GLN A 23 -33.01 -38.55 25.34
C GLN A 23 -31.70 -38.31 26.11
N HIS A 24 -31.60 -38.72 27.38
CA HIS A 24 -30.49 -38.36 28.27
C HIS A 24 -29.10 -38.60 27.66
N ASP A 25 -28.87 -39.78 27.09
CA ASP A 25 -27.55 -40.17 26.58
C ASP A 25 -27.17 -39.35 25.33
N ASP A 26 -28.12 -39.06 24.46
CA ASP A 26 -27.93 -38.22 23.28
C ASP A 26 -27.70 -36.76 23.67
N LEU A 27 -28.45 -36.22 24.64
CA LEU A 27 -28.22 -34.88 25.18
C LEU A 27 -26.83 -34.75 25.81
N LYS A 28 -26.39 -35.76 26.57
CA LYS A 28 -25.05 -35.82 27.16
C LYS A 28 -23.95 -35.87 26.10
N LYS A 29 -24.17 -36.60 25.00
CA LYS A 29 -23.26 -36.66 23.85
C LYS A 29 -23.20 -35.32 23.12
N HIS A 30 -24.35 -34.69 22.84
CA HIS A 30 -24.42 -33.37 22.22
C HIS A 30 -23.74 -32.30 23.07
N LEU A 31 -23.92 -32.31 24.39
CA LEU A 31 -23.27 -31.37 25.29
C LEU A 31 -21.74 -31.44 25.16
N LYS A 32 -21.17 -32.66 25.18
CA LYS A 32 -19.72 -32.85 24.99
C LYS A 32 -19.26 -32.39 23.60
N GLN A 33 -20.00 -32.75 22.56
CA GLN A 33 -19.68 -32.37 21.18
C GLN A 33 -19.72 -30.86 20.98
N TRP A 34 -20.78 -30.18 21.40
CA TRP A 34 -20.92 -28.74 21.27
C TRP A 34 -19.90 -27.98 22.12
N ALA A 35 -19.56 -28.46 23.32
CA ALA A 35 -18.48 -27.89 24.12
C ALA A 35 -17.13 -28.00 23.39
N ALA A 36 -16.84 -29.13 22.74
CA ALA A 36 -15.62 -29.30 21.94
C ALA A 36 -15.61 -28.36 20.71
N LEU A 37 -16.73 -28.25 19.99
CA LEU A 37 -16.86 -27.34 18.85
C LEU A 37 -16.73 -25.86 19.27
N ALA A 38 -17.29 -25.48 20.42
CA ALA A 38 -17.17 -24.14 20.97
C ALA A 38 -15.70 -23.79 21.28
N LYS A 39 -14.95 -24.76 21.83
CA LYS A 39 -13.51 -24.60 22.05
C LYS A 39 -12.73 -24.47 20.74
N LEU A 40 -13.01 -25.32 19.75
CA LEU A 40 -12.39 -25.21 18.42
C LEU A 40 -12.64 -23.83 17.78
N LYS A 41 -13.86 -23.30 17.91
CA LYS A 41 -14.17 -21.93 17.46
C LYS A 41 -13.30 -20.90 18.19
N GLN A 42 -13.24 -20.98 19.52
CA GLN A 42 -12.48 -20.02 20.32
C GLN A 42 -10.99 -20.03 19.95
N ASP A 43 -10.43 -21.21 19.71
CA ASP A 43 -9.01 -21.36 19.38
C ASP A 43 -8.69 -20.91 17.94
N ARG A 44 -9.59 -21.14 16.97
CA ARG A 44 -9.32 -20.92 15.53
C ARG A 44 -9.86 -19.60 14.98
N LEU A 45 -10.77 -18.93 15.67
CA LEU A 45 -11.36 -17.66 15.19
C LEU A 45 -10.33 -16.52 15.06
N PRO A 46 -9.40 -16.31 16.01
CA PRO A 46 -8.38 -15.27 15.86
C PRO A 46 -7.46 -15.52 14.65
N ASP A 47 -7.08 -16.78 14.43
CA ASP A 47 -6.28 -17.17 13.26
C ASP A 47 -7.06 -16.94 11.96
N TRP A 48 -8.36 -17.24 11.94
CA TRP A 48 -9.23 -16.96 10.80
C TRP A 48 -9.29 -15.46 10.47
N GLU A 49 -9.49 -14.62 11.48
CA GLU A 49 -9.53 -13.17 11.32
C GLU A 49 -8.21 -12.62 10.77
N LEU A 50 -7.08 -13.09 11.32
CA LEU A 50 -5.74 -12.71 10.86
C LEU A 50 -5.50 -13.11 9.40
N VAL A 51 -5.78 -14.37 9.04
CA VAL A 51 -5.57 -14.87 7.67
C VAL A 51 -6.49 -14.17 6.68
N SER A 52 -7.74 -13.92 7.07
CA SER A 52 -8.70 -13.20 6.22
C SER A 52 -8.26 -11.76 5.98
N ALA A 53 -7.79 -11.07 7.03
CA ALA A 53 -7.28 -9.71 6.91
C ALA A 53 -6.00 -9.64 6.05
N LEU A 54 -5.09 -10.59 6.20
CA LEU A 54 -3.91 -10.71 5.34
C LEU A 54 -4.31 -10.96 3.89
N ALA A 55 -5.20 -11.92 3.63
CA ALA A 55 -5.65 -12.26 2.28
C ALA A 55 -6.21 -11.04 1.55
N GLN A 56 -6.98 -10.18 2.23
CA GLN A 56 -7.50 -8.93 1.64
C GLN A 56 -6.41 -8.01 1.09
N HIS A 57 -5.25 -7.90 1.73
CA HIS A 57 -4.11 -7.12 1.22
C HIS A 57 -3.49 -7.73 -0.04
N GLY A 58 -3.75 -9.00 -0.30
CA GLY A 58 -3.29 -9.77 -1.44
C GLY A 58 -4.35 -10.02 -2.50
N ALA A 59 -5.50 -9.33 -2.47
CA ALA A 59 -6.62 -9.57 -3.39
C ALA A 59 -6.23 -9.43 -4.87
N ASN A 60 -5.28 -8.54 -5.17
CA ASN A 60 -4.79 -8.28 -6.53
C ASN A 60 -3.62 -9.22 -6.94
N LEU A 61 -3.15 -10.10 -6.05
CA LEU A 61 -2.06 -11.01 -6.32
C LEU A 61 -2.58 -12.29 -6.98
N GLU A 62 -2.14 -12.58 -8.20
CA GLU A 62 -2.62 -13.73 -8.97
C GLU A 62 -2.35 -15.07 -8.29
N ASN A 63 -1.19 -15.21 -7.64
CA ASN A 63 -0.79 -16.40 -6.90
C ASN A 63 -1.60 -16.62 -5.60
N LEU A 64 -2.52 -15.72 -5.24
CA LEU A 64 -3.43 -15.89 -4.11
C LEU A 64 -4.88 -16.14 -4.53
N LYS A 65 -5.23 -16.16 -5.82
CA LYS A 65 -6.62 -16.38 -6.26
C LYS A 65 -7.21 -17.71 -5.74
N GLU A 66 -6.48 -18.81 -5.93
CA GLU A 66 -6.87 -20.14 -5.45
C GLU A 66 -7.07 -20.17 -3.92
N ILE A 67 -6.23 -19.45 -3.20
CA ILE A 67 -6.30 -19.35 -1.73
C ILE A 67 -7.53 -18.57 -1.26
N HIS A 68 -7.93 -17.52 -1.98
CA HIS A 68 -9.18 -16.80 -1.69
C HIS A 68 -10.39 -17.71 -1.89
N GLU A 69 -10.39 -18.54 -2.93
CA GLU A 69 -11.45 -19.53 -3.15
C GLU A 69 -11.49 -20.58 -2.03
N GLU A 70 -10.33 -21.08 -1.59
CA GLU A 70 -10.25 -22.00 -0.45
C GLU A 70 -10.75 -21.36 0.86
N LEU A 71 -10.40 -20.11 1.14
CA LEU A 71 -10.91 -19.37 2.29
C LEU A 71 -12.45 -19.24 2.24
N GLU A 72 -13.01 -18.90 1.08
CA GLU A 72 -14.47 -18.84 0.93
C GLU A 72 -15.13 -20.21 1.12
N GLN A 73 -14.50 -21.31 0.70
CA GLN A 73 -14.99 -22.65 1.01
C GLN A 73 -14.96 -22.96 2.51
N VAL A 74 -13.90 -22.56 3.22
CA VAL A 74 -13.81 -22.70 4.69
C VAL A 74 -14.96 -21.96 5.36
N ARG A 75 -15.27 -20.75 4.89
CA ARG A 75 -16.40 -19.94 5.39
C ARG A 75 -17.75 -20.59 5.07
N ALA A 76 -18.00 -20.94 3.81
CA ALA A 76 -19.28 -21.46 3.34
C ALA A 76 -19.63 -22.82 3.98
N LYS A 77 -18.65 -23.72 4.10
CA LYS A 77 -18.82 -25.05 4.68
C LYS A 77 -18.57 -25.09 6.19
N ARG A 78 -18.31 -23.92 6.83
CA ARG A 78 -17.99 -23.78 8.27
C ARG A 78 -16.88 -24.72 8.74
N LEU A 79 -15.83 -24.89 7.93
CA LEU A 79 -14.75 -25.86 8.15
C LEU A 79 -13.84 -25.51 9.34
N LEU A 80 -13.96 -24.31 9.91
CA LEU A 80 -13.30 -23.98 11.19
C LEU A 80 -13.65 -24.97 12.30
N LEU A 81 -14.85 -25.58 12.22
CA LEU A 81 -15.36 -26.55 13.18
C LEU A 81 -15.04 -28.01 12.81
N ALA A 82 -14.35 -28.25 11.69
CA ALA A 82 -13.94 -29.60 11.28
C ALA A 82 -12.80 -30.13 12.17
N ASP A 83 -12.59 -31.44 12.18
CA ASP A 83 -11.54 -32.06 13.00
C ASP A 83 -10.15 -31.54 12.62
N GLN A 84 -9.84 -31.50 11.32
CA GLN A 84 -8.59 -30.97 10.81
C GLN A 84 -8.65 -29.44 10.71
N ASN A 85 -7.56 -28.76 11.09
CA ASN A 85 -7.47 -27.30 10.99
C ASN A 85 -7.20 -26.90 9.53
N PRO A 86 -8.15 -26.24 8.83
CA PRO A 86 -7.95 -25.85 7.43
C PRO A 86 -7.08 -24.61 7.27
N LEU A 87 -6.69 -23.93 8.36
CA LEU A 87 -6.02 -22.62 8.29
C LEU A 87 -4.50 -22.71 8.21
N SER A 88 -3.90 -23.82 8.62
CA SER A 88 -2.44 -23.90 8.80
C SER A 88 -1.67 -23.69 7.48
N HIS A 89 -2.12 -24.33 6.38
CA HIS A 89 -1.50 -24.13 5.07
C HIS A 89 -1.87 -22.78 4.47
N LEU A 90 -3.14 -22.36 4.57
CA LEU A 90 -3.62 -21.05 4.10
C LEU A 90 -2.82 -19.91 4.71
N ARG A 91 -2.65 -19.93 6.03
CA ARG A 91 -1.86 -18.94 6.78
C ARG A 91 -0.44 -18.84 6.27
N THR A 92 0.24 -19.98 6.16
CA THR A 92 1.63 -20.03 5.73
C THR A 92 1.79 -19.49 4.30
N HIS A 93 0.88 -19.87 3.40
CA HIS A 93 0.93 -19.48 2.00
C HIS A 93 0.60 -17.99 1.79
N VAL A 94 -0.48 -17.48 2.42
CA VAL A 94 -0.82 -16.05 2.37
C VAL A 94 0.32 -15.20 2.94
N ALA A 95 0.83 -15.56 4.12
CA ALA A 95 1.86 -14.78 4.77
C ALA A 95 3.19 -14.81 4.00
N SER A 96 3.57 -15.94 3.40
CA SER A 96 4.80 -16.02 2.59
C SER A 96 4.69 -15.20 1.30
N ALA A 97 3.56 -15.32 0.58
CA ALA A 97 3.30 -14.56 -0.64
C ALA A 97 3.30 -13.05 -0.38
N LEU A 98 2.65 -12.60 0.69
CA LEU A 98 2.61 -11.18 1.06
C LEU A 98 3.97 -10.65 1.51
N ARG A 99 4.74 -11.43 2.30
CA ARG A 99 6.12 -11.03 2.66
C ARG A 99 6.98 -10.86 1.42
N GLN A 100 6.86 -11.78 0.46
CA GLN A 100 7.61 -11.71 -0.80
C GLN A 100 7.17 -10.49 -1.63
N ALA A 101 5.87 -10.27 -1.80
CA ALA A 101 5.33 -9.14 -2.55
C ALA A 101 5.72 -7.80 -1.92
N LEU A 102 5.61 -7.67 -0.60
CA LEU A 102 6.02 -6.47 0.13
C LEU A 102 7.52 -6.22 -0.02
N LYS A 103 8.34 -7.26 0.13
CA LYS A 103 9.78 -7.16 -0.09
C LYS A 103 10.10 -6.68 -1.50
N GLN A 104 9.48 -7.26 -2.53
CA GLN A 104 9.67 -6.84 -3.92
C GLN A 104 9.24 -5.39 -4.15
N ALA A 105 8.13 -4.95 -3.56
CA ALA A 105 7.66 -3.57 -3.67
C ALA A 105 8.65 -2.57 -3.04
N VAL A 106 9.17 -2.91 -1.86
CA VAL A 106 10.18 -2.11 -1.14
C VAL A 106 11.51 -2.11 -1.88
N ASP A 107 11.98 -3.26 -2.37
CA ASP A 107 13.22 -3.38 -3.15
C ASP A 107 13.13 -2.58 -4.46
N LYS A 108 11.95 -2.59 -5.12
CA LYS A 108 11.70 -1.78 -6.32
C LYS A 108 11.74 -0.28 -5.99
N TYR A 109 11.09 0.13 -4.90
CA TYR A 109 11.17 1.52 -4.42
C TYR A 109 12.61 1.93 -4.14
N ASP A 110 13.38 1.10 -3.42
CA ASP A 110 14.78 1.36 -3.08
C ASP A 110 15.66 1.49 -4.33
N GLY A 111 15.47 0.60 -5.31
CA GLY A 111 16.16 0.66 -6.60
C GLY A 111 15.87 1.97 -7.34
N THR A 112 14.60 2.31 -7.54
CA THR A 112 14.22 3.56 -8.20
C THR A 112 14.67 4.79 -7.41
N TYR A 113 14.65 4.75 -6.08
CA TYR A 113 15.14 5.83 -5.23
C TYR A 113 16.63 6.07 -5.45
N LYS A 114 17.44 4.99 -5.48
CA LYS A 114 18.88 5.07 -5.76
C LYS A 114 19.17 5.58 -7.18
N GLU A 115 18.40 5.14 -8.18
CA GLU A 115 18.50 5.65 -9.55
C GLU A 115 18.21 7.16 -9.61
N GLN A 116 17.15 7.60 -8.92
CA GLN A 116 16.82 9.04 -8.87
C GLN A 116 17.88 9.84 -8.11
N LEU A 117 18.46 9.31 -7.03
CA LEU A 117 19.58 9.96 -6.35
C LEU A 117 20.81 10.09 -7.27
N GLN A 118 21.17 9.03 -8.00
CA GLN A 118 22.28 9.09 -8.97
C GLN A 118 22.02 10.13 -10.07
N ARG A 119 20.76 10.24 -10.53
CA ARG A 119 20.34 11.28 -11.46
C ARG A 119 20.51 12.69 -10.88
N LEU A 120 20.20 12.88 -9.59
CA LEU A 120 20.44 14.15 -8.91
C LEU A 120 21.95 14.44 -8.81
N GLU A 121 22.74 13.48 -8.34
CA GLU A 121 24.20 13.61 -8.20
C GLU A 121 24.92 13.88 -9.53
N GLY A 122 24.37 13.41 -10.65
CA GLY A 122 24.88 13.71 -11.99
C GLY A 122 24.55 15.12 -12.51
N SER A 123 23.71 15.89 -11.82
CA SER A 123 23.35 17.25 -12.19
C SER A 123 24.36 18.26 -11.64
N ALA A 124 24.84 19.18 -12.49
CA ALA A 124 25.72 20.27 -12.09
C ALA A 124 25.09 21.11 -10.96
N ASP A 125 23.82 21.51 -11.15
CA ASP A 125 23.04 22.27 -10.17
C ASP A 125 22.81 21.54 -8.84
N TRP A 126 22.96 20.22 -8.81
CA TRP A 126 22.86 19.50 -7.54
C TRP A 126 24.20 19.49 -6.80
N GLY A 127 25.30 19.34 -7.54
CA GLY A 127 26.65 19.29 -7.02
C GLY A 127 27.13 20.60 -6.38
N GLU A 128 26.62 21.75 -6.82
CA GLU A 128 26.97 23.05 -6.23
C GLU A 128 26.23 23.36 -4.92
N LEU A 129 25.14 22.64 -4.61
CA LEU A 129 24.41 22.82 -3.36
C LEU A 129 25.21 22.28 -2.16
N LYS A 130 25.10 22.97 -1.01
CA LYS A 130 25.64 22.45 0.25
C LYS A 130 24.88 21.18 0.69
N PRO A 131 25.53 20.23 1.38
CA PRO A 131 24.86 19.02 1.87
C PRO A 131 23.61 19.28 2.72
N GLU A 132 23.60 20.37 3.50
CA GLU A 132 22.42 20.78 4.28
C GLU A 132 21.26 21.23 3.39
N GLN A 133 21.54 21.96 2.30
CA GLN A 133 20.54 22.40 1.33
C GLN A 133 19.98 21.19 0.55
N GLN A 134 20.84 20.26 0.12
CA GLN A 134 20.42 19.02 -0.52
C GLN A 134 19.47 18.22 0.38
N LYS A 135 19.84 18.02 1.66
CA LYS A 135 19.02 17.28 2.62
C LYS A 135 17.67 17.97 2.89
N ALA A 136 17.66 19.29 3.05
CA ALA A 136 16.43 20.06 3.22
C ALA A 136 15.54 19.95 1.97
N LEU A 137 16.14 19.98 0.78
CA LEU A 137 15.44 19.91 -0.48
C LEU A 137 14.79 18.54 -0.72
N LEU A 138 15.54 17.45 -0.53
CA LEU A 138 15.03 16.08 -0.57
C LEU A 138 13.85 15.89 0.38
N SER A 139 13.97 16.43 1.60
CA SER A 139 12.92 16.36 2.62
C SER A 139 11.65 17.11 2.20
N ARG A 140 11.79 18.24 1.51
CA ARG A 140 10.70 19.09 1.01
C ARG A 140 9.99 18.49 -0.19
N VAL A 141 10.71 17.92 -1.16
CA VAL A 141 10.10 17.24 -2.31
C VAL A 141 9.55 15.84 -1.97
N GLY A 142 9.93 15.31 -0.80
CA GLY A 142 9.47 14.00 -0.32
C GLY A 142 10.25 12.82 -0.90
N LEU A 143 11.43 13.06 -1.51
CA LEU A 143 12.32 12.00 -1.98
C LEU A 143 13.08 11.43 -0.76
N ARG A 144 12.60 10.31 -0.23
CA ARG A 144 13.10 9.72 1.02
C ARG A 144 13.47 8.25 0.84
N PRO A 145 14.46 7.75 1.59
CA PRO A 145 14.79 6.33 1.58
C PRO A 145 13.61 5.50 2.12
N PRO A 146 13.48 4.23 1.71
CA PRO A 146 12.42 3.36 2.21
C PRO A 146 12.52 3.17 3.72
N GLU A 147 11.38 3.23 4.40
CA GLU A 147 11.30 2.92 5.82
C GLU A 147 11.38 1.42 6.06
N LYS A 148 12.10 1.02 7.12
CA LYS A 148 12.26 -0.40 7.48
C LYS A 148 10.90 -0.99 7.87
N GLN A 149 10.45 -1.98 7.11
CA GLN A 149 9.23 -2.73 7.40
C GLN A 149 9.51 -3.82 8.44
N SER A 150 8.64 -3.93 9.45
CA SER A 150 8.65 -5.07 10.37
C SER A 150 7.75 -6.17 9.83
N THR A 151 8.31 -7.34 9.53
CA THR A 151 7.56 -8.49 8.99
C THR A 151 7.89 -9.80 9.71
N GLY A 152 8.38 -9.70 10.95
CA GLY A 152 8.89 -10.83 11.74
C GLY A 152 7.79 -11.82 12.16
N SER A 153 6.62 -11.31 12.53
CA SER A 153 5.40 -12.11 12.73
C SER A 153 4.33 -11.82 11.68
N ASP A 154 3.29 -12.64 11.64
CA ASP A 154 2.13 -12.38 10.76
C ASP A 154 1.36 -11.12 11.18
N GLN A 155 1.35 -10.81 12.48
CA GLN A 155 0.75 -9.57 12.99
C GLN A 155 1.56 -8.34 12.58
N ASP A 156 2.90 -8.43 12.64
CA ASP A 156 3.77 -7.34 12.15
C ASP A 156 3.57 -7.12 10.66
N LEU A 157 3.47 -8.20 9.87
CA LEU A 157 3.17 -8.13 8.45
C LEU A 157 1.82 -7.44 8.18
N LEU A 158 0.77 -7.81 8.91
CA LEU A 158 -0.54 -7.17 8.79
C LEU A 158 -0.46 -5.68 9.12
N ASN A 159 0.23 -5.32 10.20
CA ASN A 159 0.42 -3.92 10.60
C ASN A 159 1.21 -3.14 9.54
N ALA A 160 2.26 -3.72 8.96
CA ALA A 160 3.05 -3.11 7.89
C ALA A 160 2.19 -2.84 6.64
N LEU A 161 1.38 -3.82 6.22
CA LEU A 161 0.48 -3.69 5.08
C LEU A 161 -0.67 -2.70 5.34
N ASN A 162 -1.18 -2.62 6.57
CA ASN A 162 -2.16 -1.61 6.97
C ASN A 162 -1.57 -0.18 6.92
N ASN A 163 -0.30 -0.02 7.31
CA ASN A 163 0.39 1.26 7.27
C ASN A 163 0.74 1.70 5.84
N CYS A 164 1.22 0.78 5.01
CA CYS A 164 1.53 1.02 3.60
C CYS A 164 1.31 -0.26 2.78
N GLY A 165 0.14 -0.35 2.15
CA GLY A 165 -0.22 -1.49 1.30
C GLY A 165 0.62 -1.58 0.01
N LEU A 166 0.51 -2.70 -0.69
CA LEU A 166 1.29 -2.97 -1.91
C LEU A 166 1.02 -1.92 -3.02
N ASP A 167 -0.24 -1.53 -3.20
CA ASP A 167 -0.61 -0.50 -4.17
C ASP A 167 -0.02 0.86 -3.81
N GLN A 168 -0.01 1.21 -2.51
CA GLN A 168 0.58 2.46 -2.03
C GLN A 168 2.09 2.48 -2.28
N TRP A 169 2.79 1.36 -2.08
CA TRP A 169 4.20 1.23 -2.45
C TRP A 169 4.42 1.47 -3.94
N ASN A 170 3.57 0.90 -4.79
CA ASN A 170 3.68 1.13 -6.24
C ASN A 170 3.46 2.61 -6.60
N THR A 171 2.45 3.27 -6.02
CA THR A 171 2.22 4.72 -6.21
C THR A 171 3.41 5.55 -5.74
N ARG A 172 3.98 5.24 -4.57
CA ARG A 172 5.18 5.92 -4.05
C ARG A 172 6.36 5.76 -5.00
N THR A 173 6.61 4.56 -5.51
CA THR A 173 7.68 4.29 -6.48
C THR A 173 7.49 5.10 -7.76
N GLN A 174 6.27 5.18 -8.29
CA GLN A 174 5.98 5.96 -9.50
C GLN A 174 6.18 7.47 -9.28
N ALA A 175 5.92 7.96 -8.06
CA ALA A 175 6.11 9.38 -7.72
C ALA A 175 7.59 9.81 -7.65
N LEU A 176 8.53 8.89 -7.40
CA LEU A 176 9.95 9.19 -7.20
C LEU A 176 10.56 9.99 -8.37
N SER A 177 10.22 9.63 -9.61
CA SER A 177 10.75 10.32 -10.79
C SER A 177 10.33 11.80 -10.82
N GLN A 178 9.05 12.08 -10.53
CA GLN A 178 8.53 13.45 -10.46
C GLN A 178 9.14 14.22 -9.28
N GLN A 179 9.31 13.57 -8.13
CA GLN A 179 9.94 14.18 -6.96
C GLN A 179 11.39 14.57 -7.24
N ALA A 180 12.15 13.72 -7.94
CA ALA A 180 13.51 14.03 -8.37
C ALA A 180 13.56 15.18 -9.37
N SER A 181 12.65 15.20 -10.35
CA SER A 181 12.53 16.33 -11.28
C SER A 181 12.20 17.64 -10.57
N ASN A 182 11.32 17.61 -9.58
CA ASN A 182 11.02 18.79 -8.75
C ASN A 182 12.24 19.23 -7.93
N ALA A 183 13.04 18.28 -7.43
CA ALA A 183 14.26 18.57 -6.69
C ALA A 183 15.30 19.28 -7.59
N LEU A 184 15.50 18.83 -8.83
CA LEU A 184 16.38 19.51 -9.78
C LEU A 184 15.92 20.94 -10.05
N LEU A 185 14.62 21.13 -10.35
CA LEU A 185 14.07 22.46 -10.63
C LEU A 185 14.28 23.44 -9.47
N GLU A 186 14.06 22.96 -8.25
CA GLU A 186 14.25 23.76 -7.04
C GLU A 186 15.74 23.98 -6.71
N ALA A 187 16.62 23.04 -7.06
CA ALA A 187 18.07 23.20 -6.96
C ALA A 187 18.55 24.34 -7.87
N SER A 188 18.14 24.34 -9.15
CA SER A 188 18.46 25.42 -10.09
C SER A 188 17.98 26.79 -9.56
N ARG A 189 16.76 26.86 -9.01
CA ARG A 189 16.23 28.10 -8.39
C ARG A 189 17.03 28.59 -7.18
N LEU A 190 17.63 27.68 -6.41
CA LEU A 190 18.41 28.03 -5.22
C LEU A 190 19.83 28.50 -5.54
N LEU A 191 20.43 27.96 -6.60
CA LEU A 191 21.77 28.35 -7.06
C LEU A 191 21.75 29.62 -7.90
N GLU A 192 20.66 29.83 -8.63
CA GLU A 192 20.44 31.03 -9.42
C GLU A 192 19.26 31.86 -8.87
N PRO A 193 19.32 32.36 -7.62
CA PRO A 193 18.23 33.12 -7.02
C PRO A 193 17.98 34.48 -7.73
N GLU A 194 18.92 34.93 -8.57
CA GLU A 194 18.81 36.13 -9.40
C GLU A 194 18.30 35.87 -10.83
N VAL A 195 18.07 34.62 -11.24
CA VAL A 195 17.62 34.33 -12.61
C VAL A 195 16.16 34.69 -12.80
N GLN A 196 15.95 35.66 -13.68
CA GLN A 196 14.63 36.13 -14.04
C GLN A 196 14.10 35.23 -15.17
N SER A 197 13.04 34.46 -14.90
CA SER A 197 12.34 33.74 -15.97
C SER A 197 11.64 34.75 -16.89
N VAL A 198 11.92 34.63 -18.20
CA VAL A 198 11.32 35.50 -19.22
C VAL A 198 10.50 34.65 -20.16
N HIS A 199 9.19 34.76 -20.03
CA HIS A 199 8.28 34.22 -21.02
C HIS A 199 8.20 35.19 -22.21
N LEU A 200 8.62 34.74 -23.38
CA LEU A 200 8.47 35.51 -24.62
C LEU A 200 7.00 35.43 -25.04
N SER A 201 6.31 36.57 -25.06
CA SER A 201 4.93 36.65 -25.54
C SER A 201 4.85 36.13 -26.98
N SER A 202 4.17 35.00 -27.16
CA SER A 202 3.88 34.39 -28.44
C SER A 202 2.70 35.12 -29.11
N GLY A 203 2.84 35.42 -30.41
CA GLY A 203 1.82 36.09 -31.21
C GLY A 203 1.86 35.57 -32.65
N THR A 204 0.73 35.63 -33.34
CA THR A 204 0.65 35.24 -34.76
C THR A 204 1.26 36.35 -35.63
N LEU A 205 2.44 36.09 -36.17
CA LEU A 205 3.18 36.97 -37.08
C LEU A 205 2.79 36.63 -38.53
N LYS A 206 2.35 37.62 -39.30
CA LYS A 206 1.71 37.43 -40.62
C LYS A 206 2.59 37.82 -41.81
N ASP A 207 3.67 38.58 -41.58
CA ASP A 207 4.62 38.96 -42.62
C ASP A 207 6.06 39.12 -42.09
N GLU A 208 7.03 39.27 -43.01
CA GLU A 208 8.45 39.37 -42.67
C GLU A 208 8.80 40.63 -41.86
N LYS A 209 8.02 41.72 -42.01
CA LYS A 209 8.22 42.95 -41.24
C LYS A 209 7.79 42.74 -39.79
N GLU A 210 6.68 42.06 -39.55
CA GLU A 210 6.19 41.70 -38.21
C GLU A 210 7.18 40.79 -37.47
N VAL A 211 7.82 39.83 -38.17
CA VAL A 211 8.86 38.97 -37.57
C VAL A 211 10.08 39.78 -37.13
N LYS A 212 10.59 40.67 -37.98
CA LYS A 212 11.76 41.52 -37.65
C LYS A 212 11.46 42.51 -36.53
N ALA A 213 10.25 43.07 -36.50
CA ALA A 213 9.81 43.95 -35.41
C ALA A 213 9.73 43.20 -34.08
N TRP A 214 9.11 42.01 -34.07
CA TRP A 214 9.01 41.18 -32.87
C TRP A 214 10.38 40.76 -32.34
N LEU A 215 11.31 40.35 -33.22
CA LEU A 215 12.68 40.02 -32.81
C LEU A 215 13.40 41.20 -32.17
N LYS A 216 13.26 42.40 -32.74
CA LYS A 216 13.90 43.61 -32.21
C LYS A 216 13.34 44.00 -30.83
N ASP A 217 12.03 43.87 -30.65
CA ASP A 217 11.39 44.14 -29.36
C ASP A 217 11.81 43.10 -28.30
N LYS A 218 11.89 41.83 -28.68
CA LYS A 218 12.36 40.76 -27.78
C LYS A 218 13.84 40.84 -27.48
N GLU A 219 14.66 41.20 -28.44
CA GLU A 219 16.08 41.48 -28.24
C GLU A 219 16.27 42.61 -27.21
N ALA A 220 15.53 43.72 -27.35
CA ALA A 220 15.58 44.81 -26.39
C ALA A 220 15.11 44.37 -24.98
N GLU A 221 14.06 43.57 -24.90
CA GLU A 221 13.54 43.02 -23.64
C GLU A 221 14.57 42.10 -22.94
N LEU A 222 15.18 41.18 -23.71
CA LEU A 222 16.19 40.26 -23.21
C LEU A 222 17.47 41.00 -22.79
N LEU A 223 17.96 41.94 -23.59
CA LEU A 223 19.15 42.75 -23.24
C LEU A 223 18.92 43.61 -21.99
N ALA A 224 17.71 44.09 -21.75
CA ALA A 224 17.39 44.84 -20.55
C ALA A 224 17.33 43.95 -19.29
N LYS A 225 16.83 42.73 -19.44
CA LYS A 225 16.74 41.76 -18.33
C LYS A 225 18.09 41.10 -18.02
N VAL A 226 18.96 40.90 -19.01
CA VAL A 226 20.25 40.20 -18.81
C VAL A 226 21.23 41.06 -18.02
N LYS A 227 21.03 42.39 -18.07
CA LYS A 227 21.76 43.37 -17.25
C LYS A 227 21.40 43.30 -15.76
N LYS A 228 20.29 42.65 -15.41
CA LYS A 228 19.78 42.53 -14.04
C LYS A 228 20.00 41.14 -13.44
N GLY A 229 20.64 40.23 -14.20
CA GLY A 229 20.88 38.85 -13.82
C GLY A 229 20.85 37.94 -15.05
N PRO A 230 21.32 36.69 -14.94
CA PRO A 230 21.20 35.71 -16.02
C PRO A 230 19.71 35.45 -16.35
N ILE A 231 19.40 35.10 -17.60
CA ILE A 231 18.03 34.84 -18.06
C ILE A 231 17.93 33.44 -18.64
N VAL A 232 16.86 32.73 -18.31
CA VAL A 232 16.42 31.51 -18.99
C VAL A 232 15.16 31.81 -19.81
N ILE A 233 15.17 31.40 -21.07
CA ILE A 233 14.02 31.52 -21.99
C ILE A 233 13.18 30.24 -21.85
N GLN A 234 11.90 30.40 -21.51
CA GLN A 234 10.90 29.31 -21.40
C GLN A 234 9.96 29.27 -22.59
#